data_AF-A0A0D2K4E4-F1
#
_entry.id   AF-A0A0D2K4E4-F1
#
_cell.length_a   1.000
_cell.length_b   1.000
_cell.length_c   1.000
_cell.angle_alpha   90.00
_cell.angle_beta   90.00
_cell.angle_gamma   90.00
#
_symmetry.space_group_name_H-M   'P 1'
#
loop_
_entity.id
_entity.type
_entity.pdbx_description
1 polymer ?
#
loop_
_entity_poly.entity_id
_entity_poly.type
_entity_poly.pdbx_seq_one_letter_code
_entity_poly.pdbx_strand_id
1 'polypeptide(L)'
;MVSSETPARGTAPPLGRIGIVFTDIVKSTDIWEEDTGAMIEAMKLHDDMIRGLTVANEGYEVKQNGDGFMIAFATATSAVQFCLDVQEKLLDERWPKAILKLPPGQETKDPEGHVLFRGLQLRMSAHWGEPVSKWNEVIQRMDYLGPVVNRAARFIQVTEGGQIVVSEDFLRQLQSELEMAKQQNEEAQEPPVRAAEGEGDHDHPRETNNTPPPASLDLRSLRSRRDQKNLTHQQFEIRPLGDYEFQGLEDPHKLYFIVPCSLEGRVDHWNQVAHVTGVKGNVRTP
;
A
#
# COMPACT_ATOMS: atom_id res chain seq x y z
N MET A 1 -24.16 24.23 -17.71
CA MET A 1 -24.39 24.30 -16.26
C MET A 1 -23.20 23.62 -15.61
N VAL A 2 -22.32 24.40 -14.99
CA VAL A 2 -21.15 23.88 -14.28
C VAL A 2 -21.66 23.35 -12.95
N SER A 3 -21.68 22.03 -12.78
CA SER A 3 -22.03 21.40 -11.52
C SER A 3 -21.01 21.81 -10.46
N SER A 4 -21.47 22.59 -9.49
CA SER A 4 -20.77 22.92 -8.26
C SER A 4 -20.72 21.67 -7.38
N GLU A 5 -19.73 20.82 -7.58
CA GLU A 5 -19.43 19.75 -6.64
C GLU A 5 -18.63 20.33 -5.46
N THR A 6 -19.33 20.52 -4.36
CA THR A 6 -18.76 20.59 -3.00
C THR A 6 -17.67 19.52 -2.85
N PRO A 7 -16.46 19.80 -2.32
CA PRO A 7 -15.42 18.79 -2.20
C PRO A 7 -15.98 17.60 -1.39
N ALA A 8 -15.87 16.41 -1.97
CA ALA A 8 -16.41 15.18 -1.39
C ALA A 8 -15.98 15.06 0.07
N ARG A 9 -16.93 14.69 0.95
CA ARG A 9 -16.65 14.21 2.32
C ARG A 9 -15.59 13.11 2.25
N GLY A 10 -14.34 13.47 2.48
CA GLY A 10 -13.19 12.56 2.43
C GLY A 10 -12.25 12.83 3.60
N THR A 11 -11.31 11.93 3.82
CA THR A 11 -10.25 12.08 4.82
C THR A 11 -9.51 13.40 4.64
N ALA A 12 -9.13 14.07 5.72
CA ALA A 12 -8.29 15.26 5.63
C ALA A 12 -6.91 14.91 5.02
N PRO A 13 -6.29 15.81 4.24
CA PRO A 13 -4.96 15.57 3.70
C PRO A 13 -3.94 15.46 4.84
N PRO A 14 -3.17 14.35 4.94
CA PRO A 14 -2.17 14.19 5.99
C PRO A 14 -0.98 15.15 5.81
N LEU A 15 -0.35 15.54 6.91
CA LEU A 15 0.81 16.44 6.92
C LEU A 15 2.02 15.73 7.53
N GLY A 16 3.22 16.23 7.24
CA GLY A 16 4.48 15.68 7.76
C GLY A 16 4.90 14.42 7.01
N ARG A 17 5.38 13.41 7.74
CA ARG A 17 5.74 12.11 7.16
C ARG A 17 4.49 11.29 6.87
N ILE A 18 4.37 10.81 5.63
CA ILE A 18 3.19 10.11 5.14
C ILE A 18 3.59 8.92 4.26
N GLY A 19 2.65 7.99 4.10
CA GLY A 19 2.74 6.90 3.14
C GLY A 19 2.14 7.32 1.82
N ILE A 20 2.91 7.25 0.73
CA ILE A 20 2.40 7.45 -0.63
C ILE A 20 2.25 6.10 -1.29
N VAL A 21 1.03 5.80 -1.73
CA VAL A 21 0.69 4.60 -2.51
C VAL A 21 0.38 5.01 -3.94
N PHE A 22 0.99 4.32 -4.89
CA PHE A 22 0.56 4.35 -6.29
C PHE A 22 -0.11 3.02 -6.65
N THR A 23 -1.19 3.10 -7.43
CA THR A 23 -1.84 1.95 -8.06
C THR A 23 -1.75 2.09 -9.58
N ASP A 24 -1.80 0.98 -10.30
CA ASP A 24 -1.79 0.94 -11.77
C ASP A 24 -2.42 -0.36 -12.27
N ILE A 25 -3.15 -0.32 -13.38
CA ILE A 25 -3.75 -1.51 -13.99
C ILE A 25 -2.75 -2.13 -14.95
N VAL A 26 -2.46 -3.42 -14.77
CA VAL A 26 -1.56 -4.16 -15.64
C VAL A 26 -2.23 -4.43 -16.98
N LYS A 27 -1.51 -4.10 -18.08
CA LYS A 27 -1.96 -4.31 -19.47
C LYS A 27 -3.29 -3.62 -19.80
N SER A 28 -3.57 -2.48 -19.18
CA SER A 28 -4.79 -1.72 -19.45
C SER A 28 -4.90 -1.26 -20.91
N THR A 29 -3.80 -0.85 -21.55
CA THR A 29 -3.77 -0.47 -22.97
C THR A 29 -4.27 -1.60 -23.86
N ASP A 30 -3.83 -2.83 -23.63
CA ASP A 30 -4.28 -4.01 -24.40
C ASP A 30 -5.80 -4.21 -24.27
N ILE A 31 -6.35 -3.99 -23.06
CA ILE A 31 -7.79 -4.10 -22.80
C ILE A 31 -8.55 -2.97 -23.50
N TRP A 32 -8.02 -1.73 -23.47
CA TRP A 32 -8.62 -0.58 -24.14
C TRP A 32 -8.71 -0.77 -25.66
N GLU A 33 -7.66 -1.33 -26.26
CA GLU A 33 -7.58 -1.60 -27.70
C GLU A 33 -8.51 -2.74 -28.13
N GLU A 34 -8.61 -3.80 -27.32
CA GLU A 34 -9.42 -4.98 -27.63
C GLU A 34 -10.93 -4.74 -27.40
N ASP A 35 -11.31 -4.15 -26.26
CA ASP A 35 -12.71 -3.86 -25.93
C ASP A 35 -12.86 -2.59 -25.07
N THR A 36 -12.87 -1.44 -25.75
CA THR A 36 -13.10 -0.12 -25.14
C THR A 36 -14.41 -0.06 -24.33
N GLY A 37 -15.48 -0.70 -24.81
CA GLY A 37 -16.78 -0.66 -24.15
C GLY A 37 -16.75 -1.37 -22.80
N ALA A 38 -16.20 -2.58 -22.77
CA ALA A 38 -15.99 -3.34 -21.55
C ALA A 38 -15.05 -2.62 -20.58
N MET A 39 -13.99 -1.99 -21.10
CA MET A 39 -13.02 -1.27 -20.27
C MET A 39 -13.64 -0.04 -19.59
N ILE A 40 -14.52 0.71 -20.26
CA ILE A 40 -15.25 1.83 -19.64
C ILE A 40 -16.10 1.37 -18.45
N GLU A 41 -16.84 0.27 -18.61
CA GLU A 41 -17.63 -0.30 -17.51
C GLU A 41 -16.76 -0.79 -16.36
N ALA A 42 -15.64 -1.46 -16.68
CA ALA A 42 -14.69 -1.96 -15.70
C ALA A 42 -14.00 -0.82 -14.93
N MET A 43 -13.57 0.23 -15.62
CA MET A 43 -12.95 1.41 -15.01
C MET A 43 -13.88 2.07 -13.99
N LYS A 44 -15.19 2.11 -14.25
CA LYS A 44 -16.14 2.63 -13.27
C LYS A 44 -16.15 1.79 -11.98
N LEU A 45 -16.20 0.46 -12.10
CA LEU A 45 -16.18 -0.44 -10.95
C LEU A 45 -14.85 -0.34 -10.18
N HIS A 46 -13.73 -0.29 -10.90
CA HIS A 46 -12.40 -0.06 -10.36
C HIS A 46 -12.34 1.23 -9.54
N ASP A 47 -12.76 2.34 -10.14
CA ASP A 47 -12.69 3.66 -9.55
C ASP A 47 -13.57 3.78 -8.29
N ASP A 48 -14.80 3.24 -8.35
CA ASP A 48 -15.71 3.22 -7.20
C ASP A 48 -15.14 2.38 -6.05
N MET A 49 -14.54 1.23 -6.38
CA MET A 49 -13.91 0.33 -5.41
C MET A 49 -12.67 0.94 -4.76
N ILE A 50 -11.75 1.51 -5.54
CA ILE A 50 -10.55 2.18 -5.02
C ILE A 50 -10.92 3.36 -4.12
N ARG A 51 -11.88 4.18 -4.51
CA ARG A 51 -12.35 5.31 -3.69
C ARG A 51 -13.01 4.85 -2.39
N GLY A 52 -13.83 3.81 -2.45
CA GLY A 52 -14.45 3.21 -1.27
C GLY A 52 -13.41 2.69 -0.27
N LEU A 53 -12.42 1.94 -0.76
CA LEU A 53 -11.33 1.41 0.07
C LEU A 53 -10.39 2.50 0.58
N THR A 54 -10.18 3.56 -0.20
CA THR A 54 -9.42 4.75 0.23
C THR A 54 -10.06 5.35 1.47
N VAL A 55 -11.38 5.59 1.46
CA VAL A 55 -12.09 6.14 2.62
C VAL A 55 -12.11 5.16 3.80
N ALA A 56 -12.35 3.87 3.53
CA ALA A 56 -12.40 2.85 4.58
C ALA A 56 -11.08 2.67 5.34
N ASN A 57 -9.95 2.98 4.68
CA ASN A 57 -8.60 2.90 5.23
C ASN A 57 -8.03 4.26 5.59
N GLU A 58 -8.86 5.29 5.79
CA GLU A 58 -8.43 6.64 6.20
C GLU A 58 -7.36 7.23 5.25
N GLY A 59 -7.45 6.91 3.97
CA GLY A 59 -6.61 7.42 2.91
C GLY A 59 -7.15 8.72 2.33
N TYR A 60 -6.22 9.53 1.79
CA TYR A 60 -6.51 10.75 1.06
C TYR A 60 -6.20 10.54 -0.43
N GLU A 61 -7.22 10.56 -1.28
CA GLU A 61 -7.04 10.55 -2.73
C GLU A 61 -6.41 11.88 -3.17
N VAL A 62 -5.15 11.81 -3.64
CA VAL A 62 -4.42 12.98 -4.15
C VAL A 62 -4.91 13.30 -5.56
N LYS A 63 -4.83 12.29 -6.44
CA LYS A 63 -5.21 12.38 -7.85
C LYS A 63 -5.28 11.00 -8.48
N GLN A 64 -5.99 10.94 -9.61
CA GLN A 64 -6.01 9.81 -10.53
C GLN A 64 -5.18 10.17 -11.77
N ASN A 65 -4.34 9.25 -12.22
CA ASN A 65 -3.46 9.40 -13.36
C ASN A 65 -3.74 8.27 -14.36
N GLY A 66 -4.68 8.50 -15.28
CA GLY A 66 -5.15 7.47 -16.20
C GLY A 66 -5.97 6.42 -15.46
N ASP A 67 -5.46 5.20 -15.44
CA ASP A 67 -6.01 4.03 -14.76
C ASP A 67 -5.42 3.79 -13.36
N GLY A 68 -4.43 4.57 -12.96
CA GLY A 68 -3.80 4.50 -11.64
C GLY A 68 -4.23 5.62 -10.69
N PHE A 69 -4.04 5.38 -9.39
CA PHE A 69 -4.29 6.35 -8.33
C PHE A 69 -3.01 6.70 -7.57
N MET A 70 -2.93 7.95 -7.11
CA MET A 70 -1.99 8.40 -6.08
C MET A 70 -2.77 8.69 -4.80
N ILE A 71 -2.43 7.98 -3.72
CA ILE A 71 -3.15 8.05 -2.45
C ILE A 71 -2.13 8.29 -1.32
N ALA A 72 -2.48 9.15 -0.38
CA ALA A 72 -1.67 9.50 0.78
C ALA A 72 -2.30 8.97 2.07
N PHE A 73 -1.50 8.41 2.97
CA PHE A 73 -1.92 7.87 4.26
C PHE A 73 -1.11 8.47 5.40
N ALA A 74 -1.78 8.76 6.52
CA ALA A 74 -1.14 9.28 7.72
C ALA A 74 -0.30 8.22 8.47
N THR A 75 -0.54 6.94 8.21
CA THR A 75 0.14 5.80 8.85
C THR A 75 0.54 4.75 7.80
N ALA A 76 1.64 4.04 8.05
CA ALA A 76 2.07 2.94 7.18
C ALA A 76 1.11 1.74 7.29
N THR A 77 0.55 1.50 8.47
CA THR A 77 -0.47 0.49 8.75
C THR A 77 -1.71 0.65 7.88
N SER A 78 -2.29 1.86 7.79
CA SER A 78 -3.45 2.13 6.94
C SER A 78 -3.13 1.96 5.45
N ALA A 79 -1.94 2.39 5.02
CA ALA A 79 -1.49 2.19 3.64
C ALA A 79 -1.35 0.70 3.28
N VAL A 80 -0.79 -0.13 4.17
CA VAL A 80 -0.71 -1.58 3.96
C VAL A 80 -2.10 -2.20 3.92
N GLN A 81 -2.97 -1.84 4.87
CA GLN A 81 -4.32 -2.40 4.92
C GLN A 81 -5.11 -2.07 3.65
N PHE A 82 -5.00 -0.84 3.14
CA PHE A 82 -5.57 -0.47 1.85
C PHE A 82 -5.07 -1.39 0.71
N CYS A 83 -3.75 -1.58 0.60
CA CYS A 83 -3.19 -2.43 -0.45
C CYS A 83 -3.68 -3.89 -0.35
N LEU A 84 -3.76 -4.43 0.86
CA LEU A 84 -4.28 -5.77 1.10
C LEU A 84 -5.77 -5.87 0.73
N ASP A 85 -6.59 -4.91 1.16
CA ASP A 85 -8.02 -4.86 0.86
C ASP A 85 -8.28 -4.77 -0.64
N VAL A 86 -7.49 -3.98 -1.37
CA VAL A 86 -7.60 -3.90 -2.84
C VAL A 86 -7.34 -5.26 -3.46
N GLN A 87 -6.27 -5.96 -3.08
CA GLN A 87 -5.93 -7.25 -3.70
C GLN A 87 -6.98 -8.34 -3.48
N GLU A 88 -7.63 -8.34 -2.31
CA GLU A 88 -8.77 -9.21 -2.02
C GLU A 88 -10.02 -8.77 -2.78
N LYS A 89 -10.36 -7.48 -2.72
CA LYS A 89 -11.61 -6.94 -3.26
C LYS A 89 -11.72 -7.13 -4.78
N LEU A 90 -10.60 -7.09 -5.50
CA LEU A 90 -10.55 -7.36 -6.94
C LEU A 90 -11.15 -8.73 -7.31
N LEU A 91 -11.00 -9.74 -6.45
CA LEU A 91 -11.52 -11.09 -6.72
C LEU A 91 -13.05 -11.15 -6.61
N ASP A 92 -13.61 -10.37 -5.69
CA ASP A 92 -15.04 -10.32 -5.41
C ASP A 92 -15.83 -9.38 -6.33
N GLU A 93 -15.14 -8.52 -7.08
CA GLU A 93 -15.79 -7.49 -7.89
C GLU A 93 -16.61 -8.08 -9.04
N ARG A 94 -17.74 -7.45 -9.35
CA ARG A 94 -18.68 -7.95 -10.38
C ARG A 94 -18.26 -7.51 -11.77
N TRP A 95 -17.05 -7.89 -12.17
CA TRP A 95 -16.48 -7.54 -13.46
C TRP A 95 -17.41 -7.86 -14.64
N PRO A 96 -17.47 -7.00 -15.67
CA PRO A 96 -18.18 -7.30 -16.90
C PRO A 96 -17.71 -8.63 -17.48
N LYS A 97 -18.64 -9.45 -17.98
CA LYS A 97 -18.30 -10.75 -18.59
C LYS A 97 -17.33 -10.62 -19.76
N ALA A 98 -17.34 -9.47 -20.45
CA ALA A 98 -16.40 -9.18 -21.51
C ALA A 98 -14.95 -9.12 -20.99
N ILE A 99 -14.69 -8.39 -19.90
CA ILE A 99 -13.37 -8.37 -19.23
C ILE A 99 -12.90 -9.78 -18.85
N LEU A 100 -13.79 -10.59 -18.26
CA LEU A 100 -13.45 -11.94 -17.82
C LEU A 100 -13.13 -12.91 -18.97
N LYS A 101 -13.49 -12.57 -20.21
CA LYS A 101 -13.16 -13.34 -21.41
C LYS A 101 -11.86 -12.90 -22.06
N LEU A 102 -11.38 -11.69 -21.76
CA LEU A 102 -10.11 -11.21 -22.27
C LEU A 102 -8.96 -11.92 -21.55
N PRO A 103 -7.86 -12.28 -22.24
CA PRO A 103 -6.70 -12.91 -21.62
C PRO A 103 -6.17 -12.20 -20.35
N PRO A 104 -6.03 -10.86 -20.30
CA PRO A 104 -5.58 -10.17 -19.09
C PRO A 104 -6.61 -10.18 -17.93
N GLY A 105 -7.90 -10.38 -18.23
CA GLY A 105 -8.99 -10.35 -17.24
C GLY A 105 -9.49 -11.73 -16.80
N GLN A 106 -8.93 -12.81 -17.34
CA GLN A 106 -9.40 -14.17 -17.10
C GLN A 106 -9.17 -14.60 -15.64
N GLU A 107 -10.10 -15.41 -15.12
CA GLU A 107 -9.94 -16.06 -13.83
C GLU A 107 -8.83 -17.12 -13.90
N THR A 108 -7.86 -17.04 -13.00
CA THR A 108 -6.79 -18.04 -12.84
C THR A 108 -6.84 -18.66 -11.46
N LYS A 109 -6.34 -19.89 -11.34
CA LYS A 109 -6.38 -20.69 -10.11
C LYS A 109 -5.06 -21.38 -9.86
N ASP A 110 -4.78 -21.65 -8.59
CA ASP A 110 -3.72 -22.57 -8.19
C ASP A 110 -4.14 -24.04 -8.44
N PRO A 111 -3.22 -25.01 -8.32
CA PRO A 111 -3.54 -26.44 -8.45
C PRO A 111 -4.62 -26.94 -7.50
N GLU A 112 -4.78 -26.28 -6.35
CA GLU A 112 -5.78 -26.57 -5.32
C GLU A 112 -7.17 -25.99 -5.65
N GLY A 113 -7.27 -25.12 -6.65
CA GLY A 113 -8.50 -24.52 -7.14
C GLY A 113 -8.85 -23.17 -6.51
N HIS A 114 -7.98 -22.57 -5.71
CA HIS A 114 -8.16 -21.23 -5.18
C HIS A 114 -7.95 -20.19 -6.28
N VAL A 115 -8.81 -19.17 -6.31
CA VAL A 115 -8.72 -18.09 -7.30
C VAL A 115 -7.52 -17.19 -6.99
N LEU A 116 -6.62 -17.05 -7.96
CA LEU A 116 -5.44 -16.19 -7.85
C LEU A 116 -5.70 -14.82 -8.45
N PHE A 117 -6.24 -14.75 -9.67
CA PHE A 117 -6.58 -13.51 -10.37
C PHE A 117 -7.96 -13.62 -10.97
N ARG A 118 -8.68 -12.50 -11.06
CA ARG A 118 -9.99 -12.41 -11.70
C ARG A 118 -10.30 -10.95 -12.06
N GLY A 119 -10.60 -10.69 -13.32
CA GLY A 119 -10.84 -9.34 -13.83
C GLY A 119 -9.59 -8.48 -13.91
N LEU A 120 -9.74 -7.17 -13.70
CA LEU A 120 -8.62 -6.24 -13.79
C LEU A 120 -7.55 -6.59 -12.74
N GLN A 121 -6.29 -6.60 -13.16
CA GLN A 121 -5.16 -6.87 -12.28
C GLN A 121 -4.46 -5.56 -11.93
N LEU A 122 -4.36 -5.27 -10.64
CA LEU A 122 -3.64 -4.08 -10.17
C LEU A 122 -2.29 -4.46 -9.60
N ARG A 123 -1.34 -3.55 -9.79
CA ARG A 123 -0.06 -3.52 -9.12
C ARG A 123 0.04 -2.25 -8.27
N MET A 124 0.76 -2.34 -7.16
CA MET A 124 0.87 -1.22 -6.22
C MET A 124 2.29 -1.05 -5.72
N SER A 125 2.68 0.20 -5.51
CA SER A 125 3.89 0.55 -4.78
C SER A 125 3.58 1.47 -3.60
N ALA A 126 4.36 1.35 -2.52
CA ALA A 126 4.29 2.27 -1.39
C ALA A 126 5.68 2.72 -0.92
N HIS A 127 5.78 3.99 -0.55
CA HIS A 127 6.98 4.58 0.04
C HIS A 127 6.58 5.51 1.19
N TRP A 128 7.47 5.64 2.18
CA TRP A 128 7.26 6.47 3.35
C TRP A 128 8.30 7.58 3.43
N GLY A 129 7.85 8.81 3.68
CA GLY A 129 8.74 9.95 3.86
C GLY A 129 7.99 11.26 4.02
N GLU A 130 8.72 12.37 4.07
CA GLU A 130 8.15 13.71 4.16
C GLU A 130 8.15 14.40 2.79
N PRO A 131 6.98 14.55 2.13
CA PRO A 131 6.88 15.26 0.86
C PRO A 131 6.72 16.77 1.06
N VAL A 132 6.89 17.51 -0.02
CA VAL A 132 6.47 18.92 -0.08
C VAL A 132 4.96 18.96 -0.27
N SER A 133 4.24 19.37 0.76
CA SER A 133 2.79 19.56 0.74
C SER A 133 2.44 20.90 0.08
N LYS A 134 1.61 20.87 -0.96
CA LYS A 134 1.19 22.07 -1.70
C LYS A 134 -0.31 22.09 -1.89
N TRP A 135 -0.98 23.06 -1.28
CA TRP A 135 -2.40 23.30 -1.52
C TRP A 135 -2.61 23.84 -2.93
N ASN A 136 -3.56 23.24 -3.66
CA ASN A 136 -4.02 23.73 -4.95
C ASN A 136 -5.36 24.45 -4.79
N GLU A 137 -5.34 25.78 -4.92
CA GLU A 137 -6.53 26.63 -4.74
C GLU A 137 -7.61 26.41 -5.82
N VAL A 138 -7.25 25.93 -7.01
CA VAL A 138 -8.21 25.77 -8.11
C VAL A 138 -9.09 24.55 -7.89
N ILE A 139 -8.47 23.41 -7.57
CA ILE A 139 -9.17 22.15 -7.36
C ILE A 139 -9.48 21.87 -5.89
N GLN A 140 -9.10 22.78 -4.99
CA GLN A 140 -9.31 22.67 -3.53
C GLN A 140 -8.83 21.33 -2.96
N ARG A 141 -7.63 20.91 -3.38
CA ARG A 141 -6.98 19.66 -2.97
C ARG A 141 -5.51 19.88 -2.65
N MET A 142 -4.98 19.06 -1.74
CA MET A 142 -3.55 18.98 -1.46
C MET A 142 -2.87 18.14 -2.53
N ASP A 143 -1.78 18.65 -3.09
CA ASP A 143 -0.84 17.87 -3.89
C ASP A 143 0.43 17.64 -3.07
N TYR A 144 1.11 16.52 -3.36
CA TYR A 144 2.38 16.19 -2.75
C TYR A 144 3.46 16.10 -3.82
N LEU A 145 4.61 16.69 -3.55
CA LEU A 145 5.71 16.80 -4.49
C LEU A 145 7.03 16.36 -3.86
N GLY A 146 8.03 16.15 -4.72
CA GLY A 146 9.41 15.93 -4.31
C GLY A 146 9.84 14.46 -4.29
N PRO A 147 11.02 14.17 -3.73
CA PRO A 147 11.67 12.88 -3.86
C PRO A 147 10.84 11.69 -3.36
N VAL A 148 10.04 11.87 -2.31
CA VAL A 148 9.16 10.83 -1.74
C VAL A 148 8.15 10.35 -2.78
N VAL A 149 7.48 11.28 -3.46
CA VAL A 149 6.49 10.96 -4.50
C VAL A 149 7.17 10.36 -5.72
N ASN A 150 8.32 10.91 -6.13
CA ASN A 150 9.09 10.39 -7.25
C ASN A 150 9.55 8.94 -7.01
N ARG A 151 9.99 8.60 -5.79
CA ARG A 151 10.39 7.24 -5.40
C ARG A 151 9.22 6.27 -5.51
N ALA A 152 8.08 6.59 -4.88
CA ALA A 152 6.89 5.76 -4.95
C ALA A 152 6.44 5.50 -6.41
N ALA A 153 6.40 6.55 -7.24
CA ALA A 153 6.03 6.47 -8.65
C ALA A 153 7.03 5.66 -9.50
N ARG A 154 8.29 5.52 -9.06
CA ARG A 154 9.29 4.67 -9.74
C ARG A 154 9.21 3.23 -9.31
N PHE A 155 8.95 2.96 -8.03
CA PHE A 155 8.89 1.59 -7.51
C PHE A 155 7.79 0.76 -8.17
N ILE A 156 6.70 1.38 -8.63
CA ILE A 156 5.65 0.65 -9.36
C ILE A 156 6.14 0.05 -10.69
N GLN A 157 7.22 0.59 -11.27
CA GLN A 157 7.76 0.13 -12.56
C GLN A 157 8.37 -1.27 -12.50
N VAL A 158 8.69 -1.77 -11.29
CA VAL A 158 9.22 -3.12 -11.06
C VAL A 158 8.17 -4.07 -10.49
N THR A 159 6.90 -3.67 -10.53
CA THR A 159 5.79 -4.45 -9.99
C THR A 159 5.02 -5.16 -11.10
N GLU A 160 4.67 -6.41 -10.82
CA GLU A 160 3.79 -7.27 -11.62
C GLU A 160 2.35 -7.24 -11.09
N GLY A 161 1.43 -7.79 -11.88
CA GLY A 161 0.03 -7.93 -11.48
C GLY A 161 -0.12 -8.64 -10.14
N GLY A 162 -0.90 -8.04 -9.24
CA GLY A 162 -1.16 -8.56 -7.90
C GLY A 162 -0.06 -8.27 -6.87
N GLN A 163 1.05 -7.64 -7.24
CA GLN A 163 2.14 -7.32 -6.30
C GLN A 163 1.88 -6.01 -5.55
N ILE A 164 2.31 -6.01 -4.28
CA ILE A 164 2.43 -4.83 -3.44
C ILE A 164 3.91 -4.67 -3.11
N VAL A 165 4.57 -3.68 -3.72
CA VAL A 165 5.99 -3.40 -3.46
C VAL A 165 6.17 -2.23 -2.54
N VAL A 166 7.04 -2.38 -1.54
CA VAL A 166 7.32 -1.34 -0.55
C VAL A 166 8.80 -1.13 -0.38
N SER A 167 9.19 0.08 -0.02
CA SER A 167 10.58 0.42 0.28
C SER A 167 10.99 0.01 1.70
N GLU A 168 12.30 -0.06 1.95
CA GLU A 168 12.83 -0.25 3.30
C GLU A 168 12.33 0.81 4.30
N ASP A 169 12.30 2.09 3.92
CA ASP A 169 11.79 3.17 4.78
C ASP A 169 10.34 2.95 5.22
N PHE A 170 9.52 2.40 4.31
CA PHE A 170 8.11 2.10 4.59
C PHE A 170 7.99 0.95 5.59
N LEU A 171 8.81 -0.09 5.45
CA LEU A 171 8.84 -1.19 6.40
C LEU A 171 9.37 -0.79 7.77
N ARG A 172 10.35 0.11 7.85
CA ARG A 172 10.84 0.64 9.13
C ARG A 172 9.75 1.41 9.87
N GLN A 173 8.98 2.21 9.15
CA GLN A 173 7.82 2.88 9.73
C GLN A 173 6.76 1.87 10.19
N LEU A 174 6.40 0.92 9.34
CA LEU A 174 5.45 -0.13 9.67
C LEU A 174 5.87 -0.90 10.93
N GLN A 175 7.17 -1.22 11.05
CA GLN A 175 7.71 -1.89 12.23
C GLN A 175 7.53 -1.04 13.48
N SER A 176 7.89 0.24 13.41
CA SER A 176 7.72 1.17 14.52
C SER A 176 6.25 1.28 14.96
N GLU A 177 5.31 1.42 14.02
CA GLU A 177 3.88 1.48 14.33
C GLU A 177 3.37 0.18 14.99
N LEU A 178 3.82 -0.97 14.50
CA LEU A 178 3.45 -2.28 15.06
C LEU A 178 4.04 -2.51 16.46
N GLU A 179 5.24 -1.99 16.74
CA GLU A 179 5.88 -2.07 18.06
C GLU A 179 5.19 -1.14 19.08
N MET A 180 4.90 0.10 18.69
CA MET A 180 4.19 1.06 19.54
C MET A 180 2.79 0.55 19.92
N ALA A 181 2.06 -0.05 18.97
CA ALA A 181 0.74 -0.62 19.24
C ALA A 181 0.79 -1.81 20.21
N LYS A 182 1.86 -2.62 20.19
CA LYS A 182 2.05 -3.72 21.15
C LYS A 182 2.27 -3.20 22.56
N GLN A 183 3.14 -2.20 22.73
CA GLN A 183 3.43 -1.58 24.02
C GLN A 183 2.17 -0.98 24.66
N GLN A 184 1.37 -0.23 23.90
CA GLN A 184 0.11 0.34 24.38
C GLN A 184 -0.89 -0.73 24.84
N ASN A 185 -0.96 -1.86 24.14
CA ASN A 185 -1.83 -2.98 24.53
C ASN A 185 -1.33 -3.71 25.79
N GLU A 186 -0.02 -3.79 26.01
CA GLU A 186 0.59 -4.37 27.21
C GLU A 186 0.37 -3.48 28.43
N GLU A 187 0.61 -2.17 28.31
CA GLU A 187 0.35 -1.16 29.36
C GLU A 187 -1.14 -1.11 29.75
N ALA A 188 -2.05 -1.23 28.78
CA ALA A 188 -3.48 -1.28 29.04
C ALA A 188 -3.96 -2.57 29.75
N GLN A 189 -3.12 -3.61 29.78
CA GLN A 189 -3.41 -4.90 30.43
C GLN A 189 -2.74 -5.03 31.81
N GLU A 190 -1.84 -4.13 32.21
CA GLU A 190 -1.30 -4.13 33.56
C GLU A 190 -2.37 -3.69 34.60
N PRO A 191 -2.56 -4.43 35.71
CA PRO A 191 -3.48 -4.03 36.76
C PRO A 191 -2.99 -2.72 37.40
N PRO A 192 -3.89 -1.79 37.80
CA PRO A 192 -3.49 -0.56 38.44
C PRO A 192 -2.69 -0.89 39.70
N VAL A 193 -1.41 -0.51 39.71
CA VAL A 193 -0.54 -0.63 40.87
C VAL A 193 -1.22 0.14 42.00
N ARG A 194 -1.62 -0.57 43.07
CA ARG A 194 -2.18 0.07 44.26
C ARG A 194 -1.17 1.11 44.73
N ALA A 195 -1.58 2.38 44.71
CA ALA A 195 -0.83 3.48 45.28
C ALA A 195 -0.51 3.12 46.75
N ALA A 196 0.73 2.71 47.00
CA ALA A 196 1.29 2.79 48.34
C ALA A 196 1.61 4.28 48.54
N GLU A 197 0.90 4.89 49.49
CA GLU A 197 1.17 6.24 49.95
C GLU A 197 2.64 6.34 50.39
N GLY A 198 3.41 7.11 49.63
CA GLY A 198 4.80 7.44 49.92
C GLY A 198 5.10 8.80 49.32
N GLU A 199 5.12 9.82 50.17
CA GLU A 199 5.56 11.17 49.85
C GLU A 199 6.95 11.14 49.22
N GLY A 200 7.10 11.75 48.04
CA GLY A 200 8.36 11.86 47.33
C GLY A 200 8.27 12.92 46.23
N ASP A 201 9.17 13.89 46.34
CA ASP A 201 9.29 15.15 45.61
C ASP A 201 9.06 15.12 44.09
N HIS A 202 8.49 16.21 43.59
CA HIS A 202 8.28 16.48 42.17
C HIS A 202 9.60 16.77 41.45
N ASP A 203 9.96 15.92 40.48
CA ASP A 203 10.63 16.37 39.27
C ASP A 203 10.20 15.49 38.08
N HIS A 204 9.55 16.08 37.08
CA HIS A 204 9.10 15.40 35.86
C HIS A 204 9.94 15.92 34.68
N PRO A 205 10.88 15.12 34.15
CA PRO A 205 11.41 15.40 32.83
C PRO A 205 10.33 15.03 31.79
N ARG A 206 9.94 16.00 30.97
CA ARG A 206 9.21 15.74 29.72
C ARG A 206 10.11 14.95 28.79
N GLU A 207 10.01 13.63 28.83
CA GLU A 207 10.58 12.77 27.79
C GLU A 207 9.75 12.92 26.52
N THR A 208 10.25 13.73 25.59
CA THR A 208 9.86 13.62 24.19
C THR A 208 10.41 12.28 23.70
N ASN A 209 9.55 11.27 23.55
CA ASN A 209 9.90 9.98 22.94
C ASN A 209 10.30 10.16 21.47
N ASN A 210 11.51 10.67 21.25
CA ASN A 210 12.26 10.56 20.00
C ASN A 210 13.09 9.27 20.07
N THR A 211 12.42 8.12 20.16
CA THR A 211 13.09 6.84 20.00
C THR A 211 13.46 6.69 18.53
N PRO A 212 14.75 6.62 18.16
CA PRO A 212 15.13 6.41 16.78
C PRO A 212 14.57 5.06 16.30
N PRO A 213 14.14 4.95 15.03
CA PRO A 213 13.64 3.69 14.50
C PRO A 213 14.71 2.60 14.68
N PRO A 214 14.31 1.34 14.96
CA PRO A 214 15.24 0.25 15.20
C PRO A 214 16.26 0.12 14.06
N ALA A 215 17.54 -0.05 14.43
CA ALA A 215 18.65 -0.03 13.49
C ALA A 215 18.58 -1.19 12.46
N SER A 216 18.06 -2.36 12.86
CA SER A 216 17.90 -3.53 12.00
C SER A 216 16.43 -3.82 11.72
N LEU A 217 16.07 -3.91 10.43
CA LEU A 217 14.76 -4.36 9.98
C LEU A 217 14.57 -5.84 10.33
N ASP A 218 13.62 -6.15 11.21
CA ASP A 218 13.25 -7.54 11.52
C ASP A 218 11.98 -7.93 10.75
N LEU A 219 12.16 -8.60 9.61
CA LEU A 219 11.02 -9.07 8.80
C LEU A 219 10.12 -10.06 9.54
N ARG A 220 10.61 -10.72 10.62
CA ARG A 220 9.81 -11.66 11.41
C ARG A 220 8.88 -10.93 12.38
N SER A 221 9.28 -9.77 12.88
CA SER A 221 8.45 -8.93 13.78
C SER A 221 7.29 -8.26 13.04
N LEU A 222 7.45 -8.09 11.73
CA LEU A 222 6.49 -7.51 10.79
C LEU A 222 5.44 -8.50 10.25
N ARG A 223 5.57 -9.80 10.52
CA ARG A 223 4.53 -10.78 10.16
C ARG A 223 3.29 -10.53 11.01
N SER A 224 2.13 -10.36 10.36
CA SER A 224 0.86 -10.26 11.07
C SER A 224 0.59 -11.55 11.84
N ARG A 225 0.60 -11.49 13.17
CA ARG A 225 0.24 -12.63 14.04
C ARG A 225 -1.25 -12.56 14.37
N ARG A 226 -1.91 -13.70 14.55
CA ARG A 226 -3.33 -13.82 14.94
C ARG A 226 -3.71 -12.96 16.16
N ASP A 227 -2.73 -12.60 16.98
CA ASP A 227 -2.90 -11.91 18.26
C ASP A 227 -2.79 -10.38 18.14
N GLN A 228 -2.41 -9.84 16.97
CA GLN A 228 -2.45 -8.40 16.68
C GLN A 228 -3.89 -7.95 16.47
N LYS A 229 -4.62 -7.80 17.57
CA LYS A 229 -5.88 -7.07 17.57
C LYS A 229 -5.57 -5.62 17.16
N ASN A 230 -6.17 -5.19 16.04
CA ASN A 230 -6.41 -3.80 15.63
C ASN A 230 -5.50 -3.15 14.56
N LEU A 231 -4.48 -3.81 13.98
CA LEU A 231 -3.60 -3.12 13.00
C LEU A 231 -3.82 -3.53 11.55
N THR A 232 -3.88 -4.83 11.27
CA THR A 232 -4.43 -5.34 10.02
C THR A 232 -5.38 -6.49 10.32
N HIS A 233 -6.52 -6.56 9.65
CA HIS A 233 -7.44 -7.69 9.80
C HIS A 233 -7.06 -8.88 8.91
N GLN A 234 -6.04 -8.70 8.06
CA GLN A 234 -5.49 -9.72 7.17
C GLN A 234 -4.08 -10.12 7.60
N GLN A 235 -3.74 -11.40 7.37
CA GLN A 235 -2.39 -11.93 7.54
C GLN A 235 -1.58 -11.73 6.26
N PHE A 236 -0.32 -11.34 6.40
CA PHE A 236 0.59 -11.14 5.28
C PHE A 236 2.02 -11.52 5.65
N GLU A 237 2.80 -11.84 4.61
CA GLU A 237 4.24 -12.04 4.68
C GLU A 237 4.99 -10.91 3.97
N ILE A 238 6.24 -10.69 4.40
CA ILE A 238 7.16 -9.80 3.71
C ILE A 238 8.30 -10.61 3.12
N ARG A 239 8.59 -10.41 1.84
CA ARG A 239 9.69 -11.08 1.12
C ARG A 239 10.62 -10.03 0.50
N PRO A 240 11.95 -10.23 0.54
CA PRO A 240 12.85 -9.34 -0.18
C PRO A 240 12.61 -9.47 -1.70
N LEU A 241 12.54 -8.33 -2.38
CA LEU A 241 12.51 -8.28 -3.84
C LEU A 241 13.94 -8.08 -4.38
N GLY A 242 14.71 -7.18 -3.78
CA GLY A 242 16.11 -6.95 -4.13
C GLY A 242 16.49 -5.48 -4.12
N ASP A 243 17.68 -5.17 -4.61
CA ASP A 243 18.19 -3.81 -4.78
C ASP A 243 18.01 -3.37 -6.24
N TYR A 244 17.34 -2.23 -6.46
CA TYR A 244 16.96 -1.73 -7.77
C TYR A 244 17.46 -0.31 -8.02
N GLU A 245 18.05 -0.08 -9.18
CA GLU A 245 18.42 1.25 -9.66
C GLU A 245 17.31 1.80 -10.56
N PHE A 246 16.95 3.06 -10.33
CA PHE A 246 15.93 3.75 -11.12
C PHE A 246 16.51 4.99 -11.78
N GLN A 247 16.13 5.22 -13.04
CA GLN A 247 16.54 6.41 -13.74
C GLN A 247 16.03 7.67 -13.02
N GLY A 248 16.97 8.54 -12.62
CA GLY A 248 16.67 9.81 -11.95
C GLY A 248 16.47 9.70 -10.44
N LEU A 249 16.74 8.53 -9.84
CA LEU A 249 16.90 8.40 -8.38
C LEU A 249 18.37 8.19 -8.04
N GLU A 250 18.77 8.69 -6.87
CA GLU A 250 20.09 8.47 -6.30
C GLU A 250 20.10 7.13 -5.56
N ASP A 251 21.21 6.39 -5.72
CA ASP A 251 21.49 5.10 -5.10
C ASP A 251 20.53 3.95 -5.48
N PRO A 252 20.98 2.68 -5.37
CA PRO A 252 20.09 1.53 -5.42
C PRO A 252 19.11 1.54 -4.24
N HIS A 253 17.86 1.17 -4.50
CA HIS A 253 16.81 1.07 -3.50
C HIS A 253 16.49 -0.38 -3.17
N LYS A 254 16.52 -0.71 -1.88
CA LYS A 254 16.06 -2.02 -1.40
C LYS A 254 14.54 -2.07 -1.34
N LEU A 255 13.97 -3.05 -2.03
CA LEU A 255 12.54 -3.25 -2.17
C LEU A 255 12.10 -4.60 -1.63
N TYR A 256 10.82 -4.68 -1.24
CA TYR A 256 10.20 -5.83 -0.64
C TYR A 256 8.78 -6.03 -1.19
N PHE A 257 8.31 -7.28 -1.19
CA PHE A 257 6.91 -7.61 -1.41
C PHE A 257 6.16 -7.75 -0.10
N ILE A 258 4.92 -7.25 -0.08
CA ILE A 258 3.91 -7.65 0.88
C ILE A 258 2.99 -8.65 0.19
N VAL A 259 2.84 -9.84 0.76
CA VAL A 259 2.05 -10.95 0.20
C VAL A 259 0.93 -11.30 1.16
N PRO A 260 -0.35 -11.05 0.81
CA PRO A 260 -1.48 -11.56 1.59
C PRO A 260 -1.39 -13.09 1.68
N CYS A 261 -1.50 -13.66 2.87
CA CYS A 261 -1.41 -15.12 3.06
C CYS A 261 -2.52 -15.87 2.31
N SER A 262 -3.70 -15.27 2.17
CA SER A 262 -4.81 -15.74 1.33
C SER A 262 -4.47 -15.84 -0.16
N LEU A 263 -3.44 -15.12 -0.61
CA LEU A 263 -3.04 -15.00 -2.01
C LEU A 263 -1.58 -15.46 -2.22
N GLU A 264 -1.06 -16.30 -1.32
CA GLU A 264 0.32 -16.79 -1.40
C GLU A 264 0.60 -17.57 -2.69
N GLY A 265 -0.41 -18.23 -3.28
CA GLY A 265 -0.29 -18.92 -4.57
C GLY A 265 0.11 -17.99 -5.74
N ARG A 266 -0.02 -16.65 -5.59
CA ARG A 266 0.48 -15.68 -6.58
C ARG A 266 2.01 -15.63 -6.63
N VAL A 267 2.71 -16.06 -5.59
CA VAL A 267 4.19 -16.06 -5.58
C VAL A 267 4.73 -16.99 -6.68
N ASP A 268 4.14 -18.17 -6.84
CA ASP A 268 4.54 -19.11 -7.88
C ASP A 268 4.28 -18.55 -9.28
N HIS A 269 3.20 -17.77 -9.44
CA HIS A 269 2.92 -17.03 -10.67
C HIS A 269 4.03 -16.01 -10.96
N TRP A 270 4.44 -15.20 -9.99
CA TRP A 270 5.48 -14.18 -10.19
C TRP A 270 6.84 -14.79 -10.53
N ASN A 271 7.18 -15.95 -9.96
CA ASN A 271 8.42 -16.66 -10.29
C ASN A 271 8.47 -17.15 -11.75
N GLN A 272 7.31 -17.33 -12.39
CA GLN A 272 7.21 -17.75 -13.80
C GLN A 272 7.27 -16.57 -14.77
N VAL A 273 7.02 -15.34 -14.30
CA VAL A 273 7.08 -14.13 -15.13
C VAL A 273 8.54 -13.64 -15.19
N ALA A 274 9.15 -13.69 -16.36
CA ALA A 274 10.47 -13.07 -16.57
C ALA A 274 10.33 -11.53 -16.51
N HIS A 275 11.12 -10.89 -15.66
CA HIS A 275 11.08 -9.43 -15.46
C HIS A 275 11.15 -8.62 -16.77
N VAL A 276 10.39 -7.51 -16.78
CA VAL A 276 10.26 -6.56 -17.88
C VAL A 276 11.61 -6.00 -18.35
N THR A 277 11.85 -6.02 -19.67
CA THR A 277 13.00 -5.38 -20.32
C THR A 277 13.04 -3.87 -20.07
N GLY A 278 14.10 -3.38 -19.43
CA GLY A 278 14.37 -1.95 -19.24
C GLY A 278 14.71 -1.53 -17.82
N VAL A 279 14.48 -2.39 -16.83
CA VAL A 279 14.94 -2.20 -15.45
C VAL A 279 16.19 -3.04 -15.24
N LYS A 280 17.33 -2.40 -14.95
CA LYS A 280 18.54 -3.11 -14.50
C LYS A 280 18.39 -3.49 -13.02
N GLY A 281 17.59 -4.51 -12.74
CA GLY A 281 17.55 -5.17 -11.45
C GLY A 281 18.36 -6.46 -11.53
N ASN A 282 19.45 -6.56 -10.77
CA ASN A 282 20.16 -7.83 -10.60
C ASN A 282 19.27 -8.77 -9.78
N VAL A 283 18.41 -9.55 -10.44
CA VAL A 283 17.85 -10.74 -9.81
C VAL A 283 18.96 -11.79 -9.78
N ARG A 284 19.55 -12.00 -8.62
CA ARG A 284 20.12 -13.31 -8.31
C ARG A 284 18.94 -14.26 -8.14
N THR A 285 18.71 -15.11 -9.13
CA THR A 285 17.97 -16.36 -8.97
C THR A 285 18.60 -17.15 -7.80
N PRO A 286 17.81 -17.89 -7.01
CA PRO A 286 18.33 -18.70 -5.91
C PRO A 286 19.41 -19.70 -6.34
#